data_AF-R7U212-F1
#
_entry.id   AF-R7U212-F1
#
_cell.length_a   1.000
_cell.length_b   1.000
_cell.length_c   1.000
_cell.angle_alpha   90.00
_cell.angle_beta   90.00
_cell.angle_gamma   90.00
#
_symmetry.space_group_name_H-M   'P 1'
#
loop_
_entity.id
_entity.type
_entity.pdbx_description
1 polymer ?
#
loop_
_entity_poly.entity_id
_entity_poly.type
_entity_poly.pdbx_seq_one_letter_code
_entity_poly.pdbx_strand_id
1 'polypeptide(L)'
;CPPGNFECENGICISTLKRCDRTVDCENGFDEMNCAYSHSCDGHICSSGECTYTCHMAYCISMSKVCDGIPDCPHQDDEMECETLV
;
A
#
# COMPACT_ATOMS: atom_id res chain seq x y z
N CYS A 1 14.93 4.42 23.34
CA CYS A 1 14.87 5.75 22.67
C CYS A 1 14.06 6.80 23.47
N PRO A 2 14.17 8.12 23.18
CA PRO A 2 13.28 9.15 23.74
C PRO A 2 11.80 8.86 23.43
N PRO A 3 10.84 9.39 24.21
CA PRO A 3 9.43 9.27 23.90
C PRO A 3 9.12 9.91 22.54
N GLY A 4 8.43 9.17 21.66
CA GLY A 4 8.16 9.57 20.26
C GLY A 4 9.13 8.99 19.22
N ASN A 5 10.08 8.15 19.65
CA ASN A 5 11.01 7.47 18.76
C ASN A 5 10.85 5.94 18.83
N PHE A 6 10.99 5.28 17.68
CA PHE A 6 11.03 3.83 17.54
C PHE A 6 12.49 3.35 17.54
N GLU A 7 12.74 2.22 18.21
CA GLU A 7 14.08 1.64 18.34
C GLU A 7 14.26 0.51 17.33
N CYS A 8 15.24 0.67 16.45
CA CYS A 8 15.70 -0.34 15.51
C CYS A 8 16.44 -1.48 16.23
N GLU A 9 16.58 -2.64 15.59
CA GLU A 9 17.27 -3.81 16.14
C GLU A 9 18.75 -3.55 16.49
N ASN A 10 19.41 -2.64 15.77
CA ASN A 10 20.79 -2.22 16.03
C ASN A 10 20.92 -1.13 17.13
N GLY A 11 19.81 -0.75 17.78
CA GLY A 11 19.77 0.29 18.82
C GLY A 11 19.69 1.73 18.30
N ILE A 12 19.54 1.92 16.98
CA ILE A 12 19.28 3.25 16.39
C ILE A 12 17.85 3.69 16.71
N CYS A 13 17.68 4.98 16.99
CA CYS A 13 16.39 5.59 17.27
C CYS A 13 15.90 6.40 16.07
N ILE A 14 14.82 5.96 15.43
CA ILE A 14 14.12 6.72 14.39
C ILE A 14 12.84 7.35 14.94
N SER A 15 12.22 8.27 14.20
CA SER A 15 10.91 8.80 14.58
C SER A 15 9.85 7.70 14.56
N THR A 16 8.88 7.69 15.48
CA THR A 16 7.74 6.75 15.36
C THR A 16 6.92 6.97 14.08
N LEU A 17 6.98 8.16 13.48
CA LEU A 17 6.36 8.46 12.18
C LEU A 17 7.06 7.77 11.00
N LYS A 18 8.32 7.38 11.19
CA LYS A 18 9.15 6.68 10.20
C LYS A 18 9.01 5.17 10.28
N ARG A 19 8.23 4.66 11.25
CA ARG A 19 7.92 3.25 11.33
C ARG A 19 6.76 2.96 10.39
N CYS A 20 6.93 1.99 9.50
CA CYS A 20 5.94 1.63 8.49
C CYS A 20 5.63 2.76 7.50
N ASP A 21 6.63 3.58 7.16
CA ASP A 21 6.46 4.72 6.25
C ASP A 21 6.83 4.40 4.78
N ARG A 22 7.13 3.13 4.50
CA ARG A 22 7.59 2.56 3.22
C ARG A 22 9.01 2.95 2.84
N THR A 23 9.75 3.58 3.74
CA THR A 23 11.16 3.91 3.59
C THR A 23 11.98 3.08 4.57
N VAL A 24 13.11 2.56 4.11
CA VAL A 24 14.05 1.88 5.00
C VAL A 24 14.85 2.94 5.75
N ASP A 25 14.45 3.25 6.98
CA ASP A 25 15.15 4.15 7.89
C ASP A 25 16.03 3.39 8.90
N CYS A 26 15.69 2.15 9.27
CA CYS A 26 16.62 1.27 9.98
C CYS A 26 17.59 0.59 9.00
N GLU A 27 18.83 0.35 9.43
CA GLU A 27 19.89 -0.27 8.60
C GLU A 27 19.49 -1.62 7.98
N ASN A 28 18.64 -2.39 8.68
CA ASN A 28 18.12 -3.68 8.24
C ASN A 28 16.64 -3.63 7.79
N GLY A 29 16.03 -2.45 7.69
CA GLY A 29 14.59 -2.29 7.38
C GLY A 29 13.64 -2.78 8.48
N PHE A 30 14.12 -2.88 9.71
CA PHE A 30 13.36 -3.37 10.87
C PHE A 30 12.12 -2.51 11.18
N ASP A 31 12.20 -1.22 10.90
CA ASP A 31 11.09 -0.26 10.93
C ASP A 31 9.95 -0.58 9.98
N GLU A 32 10.26 -1.27 8.88
CA GLU A 32 9.32 -1.72 7.85
C GLU A 32 8.91 -3.20 8.03
N MET A 33 9.40 -3.86 9.09
CA MET A 33 9.06 -5.25 9.41
C MET A 33 7.81 -5.34 10.31
N ASN A 34 6.97 -6.35 10.05
CA ASN A 34 5.71 -6.58 10.78
C ASN A 34 4.79 -5.36 10.80
N CYS A 35 4.93 -4.50 9.80
CA CYS A 35 3.99 -3.45 9.52
C CYS A 35 2.73 -4.10 8.97
N ALA A 36 1.64 -3.97 9.74
CA ALA A 36 0.32 -4.02 9.15
C ALA A 36 0.18 -2.74 8.33
N TYR A 37 0.82 -2.71 7.16
CA TYR A 37 0.33 -1.84 6.10
C TYR A 37 -1.08 -2.33 5.87
N SER A 38 -2.04 -1.67 6.51
CA SER A 38 -3.36 -1.57 5.95
C SER A 38 -3.13 -0.96 4.58
N HIS A 39 -2.86 -1.81 3.60
CA HIS A 39 -3.19 -1.54 2.23
C HIS A 39 -4.67 -1.21 2.32
N SER A 40 -5.00 0.08 2.41
CA SER A 40 -6.37 0.54 2.21
C SER A 40 -6.65 0.39 0.72
N CYS A 41 -6.76 -0.86 0.32
CA CYS A 41 -7.44 -1.36 -0.84
C CYS A 41 -8.18 -2.56 -0.24
N ASP A 42 -9.40 -2.31 0.24
CA ASP A 42 -10.26 -3.24 0.99
C ASP A 42 -10.06 -4.74 0.66
N GLY A 43 -9.14 -5.39 1.38
CA GLY A 43 -9.17 -6.83 1.60
C GLY A 43 -8.56 -7.78 0.56
N HIS A 44 -7.83 -7.32 -0.47
CA HIS A 44 -7.24 -8.24 -1.44
C HIS A 44 -5.73 -8.02 -1.70
N ILE A 45 -4.93 -9.03 -1.36
CA ILE A 45 -3.46 -9.02 -1.45
C ILE A 45 -3.06 -9.49 -2.85
N CYS A 46 -2.57 -8.57 -3.69
CA CYS A 46 -1.92 -8.88 -4.96
C CYS A 46 -0.39 -8.96 -4.75
N SER A 47 0.25 -10.04 -5.20
CA SER A 47 1.66 -10.39 -4.89
C SER A 47 2.74 -9.46 -5.48
N SER A 48 2.37 -8.42 -6.21
CA SER A 48 3.30 -7.39 -6.69
C SER A 48 3.31 -6.26 -5.66
N GLY A 49 4.47 -5.90 -5.12
CA GLY A 49 4.66 -4.77 -4.17
C GLY A 49 4.29 -3.38 -4.70
N GLU A 50 3.49 -3.31 -5.76
CA GLU A 50 2.90 -2.14 -6.39
C GLU A 50 1.45 -1.99 -5.88
N CYS A 51 1.00 -0.74 -5.67
CA CYS A 51 -0.41 -0.48 -5.36
C CYS A 51 -1.29 -0.90 -6.54
N THR A 52 -2.00 -2.02 -6.37
CA THR A 52 -2.85 -2.64 -7.40
C THR A 52 -4.30 -2.64 -6.92
N TYR A 53 -5.21 -2.33 -7.83
CA TYR A 53 -6.65 -2.47 -7.63
C TYR A 53 -7.04 -3.94 -7.86
N THR A 54 -7.89 -4.46 -6.99
CA THR A 54 -8.43 -5.81 -7.14
C THR A 54 -9.84 -5.72 -7.71
N CYS A 55 -10.01 -6.20 -8.92
CA CYS A 55 -11.31 -6.39 -9.57
C CYS A 55 -12.14 -7.47 -8.88
N HIS A 56 -13.43 -7.52 -9.23
CA HIS A 56 -14.27 -8.65 -8.87
C HIS A 56 -13.64 -9.97 -9.40
N MET A 57 -13.60 -11.00 -8.54
CA MET A 57 -12.91 -12.29 -8.77
C MET A 57 -11.36 -12.29 -8.67
N ALA A 58 -10.77 -11.33 -7.94
CA ALA A 58 -9.33 -11.32 -7.62
C ALA A 58 -8.40 -11.13 -8.84
N TYR A 59 -8.87 -10.42 -9.86
CA TYR A 59 -8.00 -9.92 -10.94
C TYR A 59 -7.32 -8.63 -10.47
N CYS A 60 -6.00 -8.53 -10.63
CA CYS A 60 -5.22 -7.39 -10.14
C CYS A 60 -4.80 -6.51 -11.32
N ILE A 61 -5.12 -5.23 -11.26
CA ILE A 61 -4.67 -4.21 -12.22
C ILE A 61 -3.92 -3.10 -11.48
N SER A 62 -3.11 -2.31 -12.18
CA SER A 62 -2.47 -1.15 -11.55
C SER A 62 -3.50 -0.10 -11.18
N MET A 63 -3.29 0.62 -10.07
CA MET A 63 -4.15 1.76 -9.69
C MET A 63 -4.27 2.84 -10.79
N SER A 64 -3.27 2.96 -11.67
CA SER A 64 -3.30 3.87 -12.82
C SER A 64 -4.30 3.47 -13.91
N LYS A 65 -4.84 2.25 -13.84
CA LYS A 65 -5.83 1.70 -14.77
C LYS A 65 -7.25 1.75 -14.21
N VAL A 66 -7.42 2.28 -13.00
CA VAL A 66 -8.74 2.51 -12.41
C VAL A 66 -9.22 3.88 -12.89
N CYS A 67 -10.42 3.94 -13.44
CA CYS A 67 -11.01 5.16 -14.00
C CYS A 67 -10.18 5.80 -15.12
N ASP A 68 -9.48 5.00 -15.92
CA ASP A 68 -8.68 5.48 -17.04
C ASP A 68 -9.50 5.53 -18.36
N GLY A 69 -10.78 5.16 -18.29
CA GLY A 69 -11.70 5.09 -19.42
C GLY A 69 -11.58 3.79 -20.22
N ILE A 70 -10.76 2.84 -19.78
CA ILE A 70 -10.54 1.55 -20.42
C ILE A 70 -10.93 0.45 -19.43
N PRO A 71 -11.84 -0.45 -19.81
CA PRO A 71 -12.14 -1.61 -18.99
C PRO A 71 -10.96 -2.59 -19.00
N ASP A 72 -10.16 -2.58 -17.94
CA ASP A 72 -9.08 -3.54 -17.69
C ASP A 72 -9.55 -4.71 -16.80
N CYS A 73 -10.59 -4.53 -15.97
CA CYS A 73 -11.21 -5.64 -15.24
C CYS A 73 -12.14 -6.50 -16.12
N PRO A 74 -12.24 -7.83 -15.88
CA PRO A 74 -13.17 -8.72 -16.58
C PRO A 74 -14.65 -8.34 -16.45
N HIS A 75 -15.00 -7.70 -15.33
CA HIS A 75 -16.33 -7.20 -15.02
C HIS A 75 -16.45 -5.67 -15.13
N GLN A 76 -15.38 -5.00 -15.57
CA GLN A 76 -15.32 -3.55 -15.78
C GLN A 76 -15.53 -2.75 -14.47
N ASP A 77 -15.31 -3.38 -13.31
CA ASP A 77 -15.53 -2.75 -12.00
C ASP A 77 -14.60 -1.55 -11.77
N ASP A 78 -13.42 -1.56 -12.41
CA ASP A 78 -12.46 -0.47 -12.46
C ASP A 78 -12.99 0.81 -13.10
N GLU A 79 -14.06 0.72 -13.90
CA GLU A 79 -14.66 1.84 -14.64
C GLU A 79 -16.11 2.13 -14.24
N MET A 80 -16.70 1.39 -13.29
CA MET A 80 -18.12 1.52 -12.92
C MET A 80 -18.42 2.52 -11.79
N GLU A 81 -17.48 2.71 -10.84
CA GLU A 81 -17.63 3.66 -9.72
C GLU A 81 -16.67 4.84 -9.81
N CYS A 82 -16.40 5.29 -11.02
CA CYS A 82 -15.67 6.53 -11.25
C CYS A 82 -16.65 7.68 -11.07
N GLU A 83 -16.68 8.30 -9.89
CA GLU A 83 -17.38 9.58 -9.71
C GLU A 83 -16.89 10.51 -10.81
N THR A 84 -17.76 10.73 -11.79
CA THR A 84 -17.48 11.61 -12.92
C THR A 84 -17.22 12.98 -12.31
N LEU A 85 -15.96 13.37 -12.21
CA LEU A 85 -15.59 14.77 -11.99
C LEU A 85 -16.04 15.52 -13.25
N VAL A 86 -17.30 15.94 -13.22
CA VAL A 86 -17.90 16.89 -14.17
C VAL A 86 -17.26 18.25 -13.97
#